data_AF-A0A521LZ26-F1
#
_entry.id   AF-A0A521LZ26-F1
#
_cell.length_a   1.000
_cell.length_b   1.000
_cell.length_c   1.000
_cell.angle_alpha   90.00
_cell.angle_beta   90.00
_cell.angle_gamma   90.00
#
_symmetry.space_group_name_H-M   'P 1'
#
loop_
_entity.id
_entity.type
_entity.pdbx_description
1 polymer ?
#
loop_
_entity_poly.entity_id
_entity_poly.type
_entity_poly.pdbx_seq_one_letter_code
_entity_poly.pdbx_strand_id
1 'polypeptide(L)'
;MKLPFGVLFAAALVQGVTAALAQGSIEKRGPCPAGYHSSGNYCTPSSANARPALIKEGSCPAGYHTSGNYCLGSSDNAKNAIVRNGTCPSGYHTSGDYCLKNR
;
A
#
# COMPACT_ATOMS: atom_id res chain seq x y z
N MET A 1 -59.40 -25.81 -3.48
CA MET A 1 -58.25 -25.62 -2.57
C MET A 1 -56.95 -25.77 -3.35
N LYS A 2 -55.97 -24.90 -3.08
CA LYS A 2 -54.52 -24.98 -3.39
C LYS A 2 -54.03 -24.40 -4.74
N LEU A 3 -53.63 -23.12 -4.68
CA LEU A 3 -52.50 -22.60 -5.46
C LEU A 3 -51.19 -23.14 -4.86
N PRO A 4 -50.20 -23.50 -5.70
CA PRO A 4 -48.84 -23.02 -5.49
C PRO A 4 -48.20 -22.69 -6.86
N PHE A 5 -47.34 -21.71 -7.05
CA PHE A 5 -46.00 -21.64 -6.52
C PHE A 5 -45.52 -20.20 -6.72
N GLY A 6 -45.32 -19.48 -5.62
CA GLY A 6 -44.55 -18.24 -5.64
C GLY A 6 -43.10 -18.59 -5.91
N VAL A 7 -42.62 -18.28 -7.11
CA VAL A 7 -41.19 -18.29 -7.42
C VAL A 7 -40.69 -16.86 -7.26
N LEU A 8 -40.41 -16.48 -6.01
CA LEU A 8 -39.64 -15.29 -5.67
C LEU A 8 -38.17 -15.58 -6.03
N PHE A 9 -37.74 -15.16 -7.21
CA PHE A 9 -36.33 -15.12 -7.59
C PHE A 9 -35.65 -14.02 -6.75
N ALA A 10 -35.01 -14.43 -5.65
CA ALA A 10 -34.09 -13.58 -4.91
C ALA A 10 -32.82 -13.40 -5.73
N ALA A 11 -32.69 -12.26 -6.42
CA ALA A 11 -31.45 -11.84 -7.06
C ALA A 11 -30.43 -11.48 -5.97
N ALA A 12 -29.58 -12.43 -5.59
CA ALA A 12 -28.43 -12.17 -4.74
C ALA A 12 -27.37 -11.41 -5.54
N LEU A 13 -27.35 -10.09 -5.40
CA LEU A 13 -26.27 -9.23 -5.88
C LEU A 13 -25.02 -9.53 -5.06
N VAL A 14 -24.11 -10.32 -5.63
CA VAL A 14 -22.75 -10.52 -5.11
C VAL A 14 -21.99 -9.23 -5.33
N GLN A 15 -22.00 -8.33 -4.34
CA GLN A 15 -21.15 -7.15 -4.34
C GLN A 15 -19.70 -7.61 -4.14
N GLY A 16 -18.97 -7.69 -5.26
CA GLY A 16 -17.52 -7.87 -5.25
C GLY A 16 -16.89 -6.67 -4.55
N VAL A 17 -16.43 -6.88 -3.32
CA VAL A 17 -15.63 -5.90 -2.59
C VAL A 17 -14.26 -5.87 -3.27
N THR A 18 -14.06 -4.89 -4.15
CA THR A 18 -12.73 -4.60 -4.67
C THR A 18 -11.93 -3.98 -3.53
N ALA A 19 -11.13 -4.80 -2.85
CA ALA A 19 -10.12 -4.33 -1.92
C ALA A 19 -9.09 -3.52 -2.72
N ALA A 20 -9.29 -2.20 -2.79
CA ALA A 20 -8.23 -1.28 -3.17
C ALA A 20 -7.11 -1.48 -2.14
N LEU A 21 -5.95 -1.94 -2.60
CA LEU A 21 -4.76 -2.07 -1.78
C LEU A 21 -4.32 -0.66 -1.36
N ALA A 22 -4.93 -0.14 -0.29
CA ALA A 22 -4.52 1.12 0.29
C ALA A 22 -3.07 0.96 0.76
N GLN A 23 -2.16 1.81 0.26
CA GLN A 23 -0.81 1.97 0.80
C GLN A 23 -0.91 2.05 2.33
N GLY A 24 -0.16 1.19 3.04
CA GLY A 24 -0.24 1.09 4.50
C GLY A 24 0.22 2.38 5.19
N SER A 25 -0.31 2.63 6.39
CA SER A 25 0.21 3.68 7.27
C SER A 25 1.66 3.38 7.65
N ILE A 26 2.52 4.39 7.57
CA ILE A 26 3.95 4.30 7.90
C ILE A 26 4.22 4.93 9.27
N GLU A 27 5.16 4.38 10.05
CA GLU A 27 5.58 4.97 11.32
C GLU A 27 6.02 6.42 11.11
N LYS A 28 5.65 7.31 12.03
CA LYS A 28 6.02 8.72 11.93
C LYS A 28 7.42 8.96 12.52
N ARG A 29 8.43 9.09 11.66
CA ARG A 29 9.76 9.61 12.00
C ARG A 29 9.92 11.04 11.50
N GLY A 30 9.42 12.02 12.26
CA GLY A 30 9.44 13.43 11.86
C GLY A 30 8.26 13.84 10.97
N PRO A 31 8.41 14.89 10.13
CA PRO A 31 7.34 15.37 9.24
C PRO A 31 6.93 14.29 8.23
N CYS A 32 5.63 14.08 8.04
CA CYS A 32 5.14 13.11 7.07
C CYS A 32 5.53 13.48 5.63
N PRO A 33 5.77 12.50 4.76
CA PRO A 33 6.12 12.75 3.37
C PRO A 33 4.93 13.35 2.59
N ALA A 34 5.23 13.91 1.42
CA ALA A 34 4.21 14.50 0.56
C ALA A 34 3.11 13.48 0.20
N GLY A 35 1.84 13.90 0.31
CA GLY A 35 0.69 13.04 0.08
C GLY A 35 0.26 12.21 1.30
N TYR A 36 0.89 12.41 2.47
CA TYR A 36 0.52 11.79 3.73
C TYR A 36 0.19 12.87 4.77
N HIS A 37 -0.73 12.54 5.68
CA HIS A 37 -1.04 13.36 6.85
C HIS A 37 -0.66 12.64 8.14
N SER A 38 -0.40 13.40 9.20
CA SER A 38 -0.13 12.81 10.52
C SER A 38 -1.43 12.29 11.13
N SER A 39 -1.43 11.03 11.54
CA SER A 39 -2.47 10.40 12.34
C SER A 39 -1.82 9.72 13.54
N GLY A 40 -1.76 10.43 14.67
CA GLY A 40 -1.02 10.00 15.86
C GLY A 40 0.47 9.76 15.58
N ASN A 41 0.93 8.54 15.86
CA ASN A 41 2.32 8.10 15.66
C ASN A 41 2.59 7.56 14.24
N TYR A 42 1.65 7.75 13.31
CA TYR A 42 1.76 7.27 11.95
C TYR A 42 1.52 8.38 10.94
N CYS A 43 2.04 8.19 9.74
CA CYS A 43 1.71 8.94 8.55
C CYS A 43 0.77 8.09 7.70
N THR A 44 -0.43 8.61 7.45
CA THR A 44 -1.50 7.95 6.70
C THR A 44 -1.61 8.59 5.31
N PRO A 45 -1.75 7.80 4.24
CA PRO A 45 -1.90 8.35 2.90
C PRO A 45 -3.19 9.17 2.82
N SER A 46 -3.12 10.34 2.19
CA SER A 46 -4.26 11.23 2.04
C SER A 46 -5.22 10.79 0.91
N SER A 47 -4.84 9.77 0.12
CA SER A 47 -5.60 9.26 -1.02
C SER A 47 -5.20 7.81 -1.33
N ALA A 48 -6.09 7.04 -1.95
CA ALA A 48 -5.78 5.70 -2.48
C ALA A 48 -4.72 5.71 -3.59
N ASN A 49 -4.51 6.86 -4.24
CA ASN A 49 -3.47 7.05 -5.27
C ASN A 49 -2.21 7.70 -4.69
N ALA A 50 -2.06 7.71 -3.36
CA ALA A 50 -0.86 8.22 -2.75
C ALA A 50 0.34 7.35 -3.18
N ARG A 51 1.45 8.03 -3.46
CA ARG A 51 2.69 7.36 -3.84
C ARG A 51 3.16 6.50 -2.66
N PRO A 52 3.67 5.29 -2.90
CA PRO A 52 4.16 4.45 -1.82
C PRO A 52 5.30 5.16 -1.09
N ALA A 53 5.28 5.08 0.24
CA ALA A 53 6.32 5.63 1.09
C ALA A 53 6.77 4.60 2.13
N LEU A 54 8.02 4.73 2.55
CA LEU A 54 8.69 3.85 3.52
C LEU A 54 9.67 4.66 4.36
N ILE A 55 9.95 4.18 5.58
CA ILE A 55 10.99 4.75 6.44
C ILE A 55 12.35 4.65 5.74
N LYS A 56 13.13 5.71 5.83
CA LYS A 56 14.48 5.75 5.31
C LYS A 56 15.49 5.16 6.30
N GLU A 57 15.89 3.91 6.12
CA GLU A 57 16.95 3.26 6.90
C GLU A 57 18.34 3.37 6.23
N GLY A 58 18.37 3.75 4.95
CA GLY A 58 19.60 3.90 4.17
C GLY A 58 19.35 4.57 2.83
N SER A 59 20.09 4.22 1.77
CA SER A 59 19.85 4.78 0.43
C SER A 59 18.52 4.29 -0.13
N CYS A 60 17.67 5.20 -0.60
CA CYS A 60 16.36 4.83 -1.13
C CYS A 60 16.45 3.83 -2.30
N PRO A 61 15.52 2.87 -2.38
CA PRO A 61 15.56 1.84 -3.40
C PRO A 61 15.29 2.42 -4.80
N ALA A 62 15.58 1.61 -5.83
CA ALA A 62 15.33 2.02 -7.21
C ALA A 62 13.86 2.43 -7.43
N GLY A 63 13.66 3.59 -8.06
CA GLY A 63 12.32 4.15 -8.29
C GLY A 63 11.75 4.92 -7.10
N TYR A 64 12.54 5.18 -6.05
CA TYR A 64 12.19 6.03 -4.92
C TYR A 64 13.20 7.17 -4.77
N HIS A 65 12.77 8.27 -4.15
CA HIS A 65 13.64 9.37 -3.78
C HIS A 65 13.46 9.78 -2.32
N THR A 66 14.49 10.42 -1.77
CA THR A 66 14.47 10.91 -0.39
C THR A 66 13.45 12.04 -0.22
N SER A 67 12.54 11.89 0.73
CA SER A 67 11.59 12.91 1.18
C SER A 67 11.64 12.99 2.71
N GLY A 68 12.55 13.83 3.22
CA GLY A 68 12.86 13.90 4.65
C GLY A 68 13.41 12.57 5.17
N ASN A 69 12.75 12.01 6.19
CA ASN A 69 13.11 10.73 6.82
C ASN A 69 12.46 9.52 6.12
N TYR A 70 11.94 9.70 4.91
CA TYR A 70 11.22 8.68 4.16
C TYR A 70 11.77 8.57 2.74
N CYS A 71 11.53 7.42 2.13
CA CYS A 71 11.68 7.21 0.70
C CYS A 71 10.29 7.25 0.06
N LEU A 72 10.08 8.14 -0.90
CA LEU A 72 8.82 8.33 -1.62
C LEU A 72 8.97 7.80 -3.05
N GLY A 73 8.07 6.91 -3.47
CA GLY A 73 8.11 6.30 -4.81
C GLY A 73 7.89 7.34 -5.88
N SER A 74 8.63 7.32 -6.99
CA SER A 74 8.60 8.35 -8.03
C SER A 74 7.22 8.58 -8.68
N SER A 75 6.35 7.58 -8.63
CA SER A 75 4.95 7.62 -9.07
C SER A 75 4.06 6.79 -8.14
N ASP A 76 2.74 6.91 -8.30
CA ASP A 76 1.73 6.05 -7.66
C ASP A 76 1.87 4.57 -8.06
N ASN A 77 2.42 4.32 -9.25
CA ASN A 77 2.71 2.99 -9.79
C ASN A 77 4.12 2.47 -9.45
N ALA A 78 4.85 3.13 -8.54
CA ALA A 78 6.15 2.65 -8.13
C ALA A 78 6.03 1.25 -7.50
N LYS A 79 7.02 0.39 -7.79
CA LYS A 79 7.03 -0.99 -7.29
C LYS A 79 7.02 -0.98 -5.76
N ASN A 80 6.23 -1.87 -5.16
CA ASN A 80 6.20 -1.97 -3.70
C ASN A 80 7.59 -2.29 -3.15
N ALA A 81 7.98 -1.60 -2.08
CA ALA A 81 9.23 -1.81 -1.39
C ALA A 81 8.99 -1.96 0.11
N ILE A 82 9.79 -2.82 0.74
CA ILE A 82 9.78 -3.03 2.19
C ILE A 82 11.21 -2.92 2.72
N VAL A 83 11.36 -2.49 3.97
CA VAL A 83 12.67 -2.50 4.64
C VAL A 83 13.17 -3.94 4.71
N ARG A 84 14.42 -4.16 4.32
CA ARG A 84 15.03 -5.48 4.32
C ARG A 84 15.39 -5.86 5.75
N ASN A 85 14.83 -6.97 6.23
CA ASN A 85 15.23 -7.60 7.48
C ASN A 85 15.73 -9.02 7.20
N GLY A 86 17.02 -9.17 6.87
CA GLY A 86 17.61 -10.45 6.44
C GLY A 86 17.47 -10.70 4.94
N THR A 87 16.90 -11.85 4.56
CA THR A 87 16.71 -12.21 3.14
C THR A 87 15.39 -11.67 2.61
N CYS A 88 15.37 -11.16 1.38
CA CYS A 88 14.14 -10.70 0.78
C CYS A 88 13.15 -11.86 0.55
N PRO A 89 11.85 -11.65 0.81
CA PRO A 89 10.85 -12.67 0.61
C PRO A 89 10.67 -13.02 -0.87
N SER A 90 10.08 -14.19 -1.14
CA SER A 90 9.78 -14.65 -2.50
C SER A 90 9.00 -13.59 -3.30
N GLY A 91 9.44 -13.32 -4.52
CA GLY A 91 8.85 -12.28 -5.38
C GLY A 91 9.42 -10.88 -5.18
N TYR A 92 10.40 -10.70 -4.29
CA TYR A 92 11.18 -9.49 -4.11
C TYR A 92 12.66 -9.73 -4.43
N HIS A 93 13.38 -8.68 -4.81
CA HIS A 93 14.83 -8.67 -4.96
C HIS A 93 15.45 -7.58 -4.09
N THR A 94 16.74 -7.74 -3.79
CA THR A 94 17.48 -6.78 -2.96
C THR A 94 17.71 -5.48 -3.74
N SER A 95 17.40 -4.35 -3.12
CA SER A 95 17.68 -3.00 -3.61
C SER A 95 18.20 -2.14 -2.45
N GLY A 96 19.51 -2.22 -2.21
CA GLY A 96 20.14 -1.61 -1.02
C GLY A 96 19.62 -2.22 0.29
N ASP A 97 19.17 -1.36 1.20
CA ASP A 97 18.58 -1.70 2.50
C ASP A 97 17.10 -2.11 2.42
N TYR A 98 16.59 -2.34 1.20
CA TYR A 98 15.19 -2.65 0.94
C TYR A 98 15.04 -3.88 0.05
N CYS A 99 13.85 -4.46 0.11
CA CYS A 99 13.40 -5.48 -0.81
C CYS A 99 12.36 -4.86 -1.74
N LEU A 100 12.65 -4.84 -3.04
CA LEU A 100 11.79 -4.29 -4.07
C LEU A 100 11.05 -5.42 -4.79
N LYS A 101 9.74 -5.28 -4.98
CA LYS A 101 8.93 -6.30 -5.65
C LYS A 101 9.39 -6.47 -7.10
N ASN A 102 9.38 -7.70 -7.61
CA ASN A 102 9.86 -7.97 -8.97
C ASN A 102 8.92 -7.40 -10.04
N ARG A 103 7.61 -7.55 -9.84
CA ARG A 103 6.53 -7.07 -10.73
C ARG A 103 5.35 -6.53 -9.93
#